data_AF-A0A085WSL2-F1
#
_entry.id   AF-A0A085WSL2-F1
#
_cell.length_a   1.000
_cell.length_b   1.000
_cell.length_c   1.000
_cell.angle_alpha   90.00
_cell.angle_beta   90.00
_cell.angle_gamma   90.00
#
_symmetry.space_group_name_H-M   'P 1'
#
loop_
_entity.id
_entity.type
_entity.pdbx_description
1 polymer ?
#
loop_
_entity_poly.entity_id
_entity_poly.type
_entity_poly.pdbx_seq_one_letter_code
_entity_poly.pdbx_strand_id
1 'polypeptide(L)'
;MKPPPPWAMGLALVGALALHTASKDAAHVQEMLWLCHVATAVMAIGLLAGWHRVMAGGFILHVGFGTVGWLLDVAATHDTTVSSVLVHLLPLAAGVIEVRRKGWPRGVVLPSWLFYSLWVLSCHWTTDPAINVNMAHGAWGPIEHWMGGVWLSGAINSAILLVTFFAADVVLRRLTRSRSVALHSAPS
;
A
#
# COMPACT_ATOMS: atom_id res chain seq x y z
N MET A 1 -12.67 -10.37 -21.43
CA MET A 1 -12.23 -8.96 -21.64
C MET A 1 -10.72 -8.89 -21.56
N LYS A 2 -10.05 -8.17 -22.48
CA LYS A 2 -8.59 -7.95 -22.43
C LYS A 2 -8.28 -7.02 -21.26
N PRO A 3 -7.26 -7.30 -20.42
CA PRO A 3 -6.92 -6.40 -19.32
C PRO A 3 -6.43 -5.05 -19.87
N PRO A 4 -6.68 -3.94 -19.15
CA PRO A 4 -6.20 -2.62 -19.56
C PRO A 4 -4.67 -2.60 -19.61
N PRO A 5 -4.07 -1.79 -20.51
CA PRO A 5 -2.61 -1.64 -20.56
C PRO A 5 -2.08 -0.98 -19.27
N PRO A 6 -0.82 -1.23 -18.88
CA PRO A 6 -0.27 -0.73 -17.62
C PRO A 6 -0.33 0.79 -17.49
N TRP A 7 -0.06 1.52 -18.58
CA TRP A 7 -0.11 2.99 -18.56
C TRP A 7 -1.51 3.53 -18.23
N ALA A 8 -2.59 2.88 -18.71
CA ALA A 8 -3.95 3.32 -18.44
C ALA A 8 -4.33 3.11 -16.97
N MET A 9 -3.90 1.98 -16.39
CA MET A 9 -4.05 1.75 -14.94
C MET A 9 -3.23 2.78 -14.15
N GLY A 10 -1.99 3.06 -14.56
CA GLY A 10 -1.15 4.08 -13.92
C GLY A 10 -1.79 5.47 -13.92
N LEU A 11 -2.35 5.90 -15.06
CA LEU A 11 -3.10 7.16 -15.15
C LEU A 11 -4.35 7.16 -14.27
N ALA A 12 -5.07 6.03 -14.18
CA ALA A 12 -6.21 5.92 -13.28
C ALA A 12 -5.81 6.07 -11.80
N LEU A 13 -4.67 5.51 -11.39
CA LEU A 13 -4.14 5.69 -10.03
C LEU A 13 -3.74 7.15 -9.76
N VAL A 14 -3.11 7.82 -10.72
CA VAL A 14 -2.81 9.27 -10.62
C VAL A 14 -4.09 10.07 -10.49
N GLY A 15 -5.11 9.78 -11.32
CA GLY A 15 -6.41 10.44 -11.25
C GLY A 15 -7.10 10.25 -9.91
N ALA A 16 -7.06 9.04 -9.34
CA ALA A 16 -7.62 8.75 -8.02
C ALA A 16 -6.91 9.53 -6.90
N LEU A 17 -5.57 9.58 -6.94
CA LEU A 17 -4.79 10.39 -6.01
C LEU A 17 -5.11 11.88 -6.15
N ALA A 18 -5.12 12.41 -7.37
CA ALA A 18 -5.40 13.83 -7.61
C ALA A 18 -6.81 14.21 -7.13
N LEU A 19 -7.81 13.36 -7.41
CA LEU A 19 -9.17 13.55 -6.91
C LEU A 19 -9.24 13.52 -5.38
N HIS A 20 -8.52 12.59 -4.74
CA HIS A 20 -8.49 12.50 -3.29
C HIS A 20 -7.80 13.72 -2.66
N THR A 21 -6.64 14.13 -3.17
CA THR A 21 -5.95 15.36 -2.75
C THR A 21 -6.82 16.59 -2.91
N ALA A 22 -7.51 16.73 -4.04
CA ALA A 22 -8.39 17.87 -4.31
C ALA A 22 -9.61 17.93 -3.36
N SER A 23 -9.97 16.81 -2.72
CA SER A 23 -11.01 16.76 -1.70
C SER A 23 -10.53 17.10 -0.28
N LYS A 24 -9.22 17.35 -0.09
CA LYS A 24 -8.64 17.71 1.21
C LYS A 24 -8.48 19.22 1.34
N ASP A 25 -8.67 19.73 2.54
CA ASP A 25 -8.30 21.11 2.89
C ASP A 25 -6.80 21.20 3.23
N ALA A 26 -6.32 22.42 3.51
CA ALA A 26 -4.93 22.66 3.86
C ALA A 26 -4.50 22.02 5.19
N ALA A 27 -5.44 21.82 6.13
CA ALA A 27 -5.14 21.22 7.43
C ALA A 27 -4.91 19.70 7.32
N HIS A 28 -5.61 19.05 6.39
CA HIS A 28 -5.57 17.60 6.21
C HIS A 28 -4.69 17.15 5.02
N VAL A 29 -4.02 18.07 4.33
CA VAL A 29 -3.17 17.71 3.17
C VAL A 29 -2.03 16.76 3.53
N GLN A 30 -1.54 16.80 4.78
CA GLN A 30 -0.50 15.90 5.26
C GLN A 30 -0.96 14.43 5.32
N GLU A 31 -2.28 14.16 5.32
CA GLU A 31 -2.82 12.81 5.20
C GLU A 31 -2.44 12.16 3.85
N MET A 32 -2.08 12.94 2.83
CA MET A 32 -1.54 12.38 1.59
C MET A 32 -0.21 11.63 1.79
N LEU A 33 0.41 11.72 2.97
CA LEU A 33 1.61 10.97 3.35
C LEU A 33 1.30 9.64 4.04
N TRP A 34 0.02 9.29 4.27
CA TRP A 34 -0.37 7.94 4.67
C TRP A 34 0.14 6.91 3.66
N LEU A 35 0.57 5.75 4.18
CA LEU A 35 1.26 4.75 3.37
C LEU A 35 0.41 4.24 2.21
N CYS A 36 -0.91 4.18 2.34
CA CYS A 36 -1.82 3.81 1.24
C CYS A 36 -1.73 4.78 0.05
N HIS A 37 -1.66 6.09 0.30
CA HIS A 37 -1.52 7.11 -0.74
C HIS A 37 -0.14 7.05 -1.39
N VAL A 38 0.90 6.93 -0.58
CA VAL A 38 2.28 6.82 -1.05
C VAL A 38 2.49 5.53 -1.83
N ALA A 39 1.95 4.41 -1.36
CA ALA A 39 1.95 3.13 -2.06
C ALA A 39 1.24 3.26 -3.42
N THR A 40 0.10 3.94 -3.48
CA THR A 40 -0.61 4.22 -4.73
C THR A 40 0.25 5.02 -5.70
N ALA A 41 0.97 6.05 -5.22
CA ALA A 41 1.87 6.84 -6.04
C ALA A 41 3.04 6.00 -6.58
N VAL A 42 3.65 5.18 -5.73
CA VAL A 42 4.71 4.22 -6.10
C VAL A 42 4.21 3.23 -7.16
N MET A 43 2.98 2.71 -7.00
CA MET A 43 2.36 1.83 -8.00
C MET A 43 2.13 2.55 -9.33
N ALA A 44 1.61 3.78 -9.30
CA ALA A 44 1.39 4.59 -10.49
C ALA A 44 2.70 4.83 -11.26
N ILE A 45 3.77 5.23 -10.56
CA ILE A 45 5.11 5.39 -11.13
C ILE A 45 5.60 4.09 -11.74
N GLY A 46 5.50 2.98 -11.02
CA GLY A 46 5.93 1.67 -11.52
C GLY A 46 5.16 1.20 -12.76
N LEU A 47 3.86 1.51 -12.85
CA LEU A 47 3.04 1.19 -14.02
C LEU A 47 3.36 2.08 -15.23
N LEU A 48 3.55 3.38 -15.01
CA LEU A 48 3.85 4.34 -16.08
C LEU A 48 5.28 4.16 -16.63
N ALA A 49 6.25 3.91 -15.75
CA ALA A 49 7.64 3.68 -16.13
C ALA A 49 7.94 2.23 -16.56
N GLY A 50 6.96 1.32 -16.45
CA GLY A 50 7.16 -0.11 -16.73
C GLY A 50 8.02 -0.85 -15.70
N TRP A 51 8.31 -0.24 -14.56
CA TRP A 51 9.14 -0.79 -13.49
C TRP A 51 8.37 -1.76 -12.60
N HIS A 52 8.28 -3.02 -13.05
CA HIS A 52 7.49 -4.06 -12.39
C HIS A 52 7.83 -4.27 -10.91
N ARG A 53 9.11 -4.17 -10.52
CA ARG A 53 9.53 -4.32 -9.12
C ARG A 53 9.06 -3.15 -8.24
N VAL A 54 9.02 -1.93 -8.79
CA VAL A 54 8.53 -0.74 -8.08
C VAL A 54 7.01 -0.83 -7.90
N MET A 55 6.28 -1.21 -8.96
CA MET A 55 4.85 -1.47 -8.87
C MET A 55 4.53 -2.55 -7.81
N ALA A 56 5.26 -3.67 -7.83
CA ALA A 56 5.09 -4.74 -6.84
C ALA A 56 5.41 -4.25 -5.41
N GLY A 57 6.41 -3.38 -5.27
CA GLY A 57 6.78 -2.75 -4.01
C GLY A 57 5.66 -1.87 -3.45
N GLY A 58 5.03 -1.04 -4.28
CA GLY A 58 3.84 -0.30 -3.90
C GLY A 58 2.66 -1.22 -3.57
N PHE A 59 2.44 -2.27 -4.36
CA PHE A 59 1.33 -3.19 -4.14
C PHE A 59 1.42 -3.91 -2.79
N ILE A 60 2.61 -4.39 -2.39
CA ILE A 60 2.78 -5.05 -1.08
C ILE A 60 2.59 -4.09 0.11
N LEU A 61 3.00 -2.82 -0.03
CA LEU A 61 2.74 -1.79 0.98
C LEU A 61 1.21 -1.58 1.14
N HIS A 62 0.48 -1.62 0.05
CA HIS A 62 -0.97 -1.45 0.05
C HIS A 62 -1.69 -2.65 0.68
N VAL A 63 -1.42 -3.88 0.21
CA VAL A 63 -2.11 -5.08 0.75
C VAL A 63 -1.68 -5.43 2.17
N GLY A 64 -0.40 -5.20 2.52
CA GLY A 64 0.16 -5.60 3.80
C GLY A 64 -0.11 -4.60 4.93
N PHE A 65 -0.44 -3.35 4.58
CA PHE A 65 -0.70 -2.30 5.57
C PHE A 65 -1.81 -1.34 5.14
N GLY A 66 -1.66 -0.68 3.98
CA GLY A 66 -2.51 0.46 3.61
C GLY A 66 -4.00 0.15 3.63
N THR A 67 -4.42 -0.95 3.01
CA THR A 67 -5.81 -1.39 3.00
C THR A 67 -6.31 -1.82 4.37
N VAL A 68 -5.46 -2.50 5.16
CA VAL A 68 -5.84 -2.94 6.52
C VAL A 68 -6.06 -1.74 7.42
N GLY A 69 -5.14 -0.77 7.39
CA GLY A 69 -5.26 0.49 8.13
C GLY A 69 -6.50 1.27 7.73
N TRP A 70 -6.78 1.41 6.43
CA TRP A 70 -7.98 2.07 5.93
C TRP A 70 -9.27 1.37 6.39
N LEU A 71 -9.34 0.04 6.35
CA LEU A 71 -10.52 -0.69 6.81
C LEU A 71 -10.75 -0.51 8.32
N LEU A 72 -9.69 -0.47 9.12
CA LEU A 72 -9.78 -0.19 10.55
C LEU A 72 -10.25 1.25 10.80
N ASP A 73 -9.75 2.22 10.03
CA ASP A 73 -10.17 3.61 10.11
C ASP A 73 -11.66 3.78 9.76
N VAL A 74 -12.11 3.25 8.63
CA VAL A 74 -13.54 3.27 8.24
C VAL A 74 -14.41 2.58 9.28
N ALA A 75 -13.95 1.46 9.86
CA ALA A 75 -14.69 0.77 10.92
C ALA A 75 -14.73 1.56 12.23
N ALA A 76 -13.72 2.36 12.54
CA ALA A 76 -13.66 3.16 13.75
C ALA A 76 -14.45 4.48 13.63
N THR A 77 -14.40 5.13 12.47
CA THR A 77 -15.00 6.44 12.22
C THR A 77 -16.41 6.35 11.63
N HIS A 78 -16.75 5.21 11.01
CA HIS A 78 -17.95 5.02 10.18
C HIS A 78 -18.04 6.03 9.02
N ASP A 79 -16.91 6.59 8.59
CA ASP A 79 -16.85 7.60 7.54
C ASP A 79 -15.98 7.14 6.36
N THR A 80 -16.43 7.47 5.14
CA THR A 80 -15.67 7.27 3.91
C THR A 80 -16.24 8.12 2.78
N THR A 81 -15.37 8.57 1.88
CA THR A 81 -15.77 9.28 0.66
C THR A 81 -15.55 8.40 -0.57
N VAL A 82 -16.18 8.76 -1.70
CA VAL A 82 -15.96 8.08 -2.98
C VAL A 82 -14.48 8.16 -3.40
N SER A 83 -13.83 9.32 -3.22
CA SER A 83 -12.41 9.49 -3.54
C SER A 83 -11.52 8.58 -2.66
N SER A 84 -11.87 8.44 -1.39
CA SER A 84 -11.20 7.49 -0.47
C SER A 84 -11.35 6.04 -0.94
N VAL A 85 -12.56 5.60 -1.28
CA VAL A 85 -12.78 4.24 -1.81
C VAL A 85 -11.96 4.01 -3.09
N LEU A 86 -11.93 4.98 -4.00
CA LEU A 86 -11.18 4.86 -5.25
C LEU A 86 -9.67 4.72 -5.02
N VAL A 87 -9.08 5.57 -4.16
CA VAL A 87 -7.63 5.52 -3.89
C VAL A 87 -7.22 4.25 -3.14
N HIS A 88 -8.16 3.56 -2.47
CA HIS A 88 -7.89 2.30 -1.79
C HIS A 88 -8.13 1.07 -2.67
N LEU A 89 -9.20 1.03 -3.46
CA LEU A 89 -9.57 -0.16 -4.24
C LEU A 89 -8.94 -0.24 -5.64
N LEU A 90 -8.70 0.90 -6.30
CA LEU A 90 -8.08 0.90 -7.63
C LEU A 90 -6.64 0.33 -7.63
N PRO A 91 -5.76 0.68 -6.67
CA PRO A 91 -4.43 0.08 -6.60
C PRO A 91 -4.48 -1.43 -6.38
N LEU A 92 -5.45 -1.92 -5.60
CA LEU A 92 -5.63 -3.36 -5.39
C LEU A 92 -5.97 -4.08 -6.69
N ALA A 93 -6.95 -3.55 -7.43
CA ALA A 93 -7.34 -4.10 -8.72
C ALA A 93 -6.17 -4.06 -9.72
N ALA A 94 -5.47 -2.92 -9.83
CA ALA A 94 -4.34 -2.75 -10.73
C ALA A 94 -3.18 -3.69 -10.38
N GLY A 95 -2.84 -3.82 -9.10
CA GLY A 95 -1.80 -4.72 -8.60
C GLY A 95 -2.12 -6.18 -8.89
N VAL A 96 -3.35 -6.63 -8.61
CA VAL A 96 -3.80 -8.00 -8.94
C VAL A 96 -3.70 -8.26 -10.44
N ILE A 97 -4.15 -7.32 -11.29
CA ILE A 97 -4.08 -7.46 -12.74
C ILE A 97 -2.62 -7.55 -13.21
N GLU A 98 -1.73 -6.68 -12.74
CA GLU A 98 -0.33 -6.62 -13.16
C GLU A 98 0.46 -7.84 -12.68
N VAL A 99 0.24 -8.27 -11.43
CA VAL A 99 0.84 -9.49 -10.87
C VAL A 99 0.35 -10.74 -11.60
N ARG A 100 -0.93 -10.81 -11.99
CA ARG A 100 -1.45 -11.90 -12.84
C ARG A 100 -0.85 -11.88 -14.24
N ARG A 101 -0.43 -10.72 -14.74
CA ARG A 101 0.14 -10.55 -16.09
C ARG A 101 1.62 -10.90 -16.16
N LYS A 102 2.42 -10.43 -15.20
CA LYS A 102 3.89 -10.54 -15.21
C LYS A 102 4.45 -11.50 -14.17
N GLY A 103 3.61 -12.02 -13.28
CA GLY A 103 4.04 -12.79 -12.11
C GLY A 103 4.54 -11.92 -10.97
N TRP A 104 4.79 -12.53 -9.82
CA TRP A 104 5.30 -11.84 -8.63
C TRP A 104 6.83 -11.82 -8.59
N PRO A 105 7.50 -10.64 -8.60
CA PRO A 105 8.96 -10.58 -8.60
C PRO A 105 9.56 -11.02 -7.26
N ARG A 106 10.80 -11.55 -7.27
CA ARG A 106 11.50 -11.92 -6.02
C ARG A 106 12.17 -10.72 -5.36
N GLY A 107 12.34 -10.80 -4.04
CA GLY A 107 13.09 -9.82 -3.26
C GLY A 107 12.43 -8.44 -3.20
N VAL A 108 11.09 -8.39 -3.15
CA VAL A 108 10.33 -7.14 -3.00
C VAL A 108 10.13 -6.78 -1.53
N VAL A 109 10.01 -7.79 -0.65
CA VAL A 109 9.71 -7.63 0.78
C VAL A 109 10.68 -6.69 1.47
N LEU A 110 11.99 -6.97 1.41
CA LEU A 110 12.99 -6.21 2.15
C LEU A 110 13.09 -4.75 1.68
N PRO A 111 13.16 -4.45 0.36
CA PRO A 111 13.10 -3.06 -0.11
C PRO A 111 11.82 -2.32 0.31
N SER A 112 10.65 -2.97 0.25
CA SER A 112 9.38 -2.35 0.68
C SER A 112 9.34 -2.09 2.19
N TRP A 113 9.83 -3.03 3.00
CA TRP A 113 9.92 -2.86 4.45
C TRP A 113 10.90 -1.75 4.85
N LEU A 114 12.06 -1.69 4.19
CA LEU A 114 13.03 -0.61 4.41
C LEU A 114 12.44 0.74 3.99
N PHE A 115 11.78 0.80 2.83
CA PHE A 115 11.07 1.99 2.39
C PHE A 115 10.04 2.44 3.44
N TYR A 116 9.18 1.53 3.91
CA TYR A 116 8.21 1.82 4.96
C TYR A 116 8.87 2.38 6.22
N SER A 117 9.92 1.73 6.72
CA SER A 117 10.60 2.13 7.96
C SER A 117 11.22 3.52 7.83
N LEU A 118 11.88 3.81 6.70
CA LEU A 118 12.42 5.13 6.41
C LEU A 118 11.32 6.18 6.20
N TRP A 119 10.17 5.77 5.65
CA TRP A 119 9.03 6.65 5.44
C TRP A 119 8.37 7.06 6.76
N VAL A 120 8.18 6.12 7.70
CA VAL A 120 7.68 6.43 9.05
C VAL A 120 8.64 7.37 9.77
N LEU A 121 9.94 7.10 9.70
CA LEU A 121 10.94 8.01 10.26
C LEU A 121 10.80 9.40 9.63
N SER A 122 10.67 9.50 8.31
CA SER A 122 10.48 10.79 7.64
C SER A 122 9.22 11.50 8.14
N CYS A 123 8.10 10.79 8.28
CA CYS A 123 6.84 11.34 8.81
C CYS A 123 7.00 11.87 10.25
N HIS A 124 7.78 11.19 11.09
CA HIS A 124 8.05 11.65 12.46
C HIS A 124 8.67 13.05 12.51
N TRP A 125 9.49 13.41 11.50
CA TRP A 125 10.15 14.71 11.46
C TRP A 125 9.39 15.77 10.65
N THR A 126 8.46 15.37 9.77
CA THR A 126 7.85 16.28 8.79
C THR A 126 6.33 16.45 8.92
N THR A 127 5.67 15.65 9.76
CA THR A 127 4.20 15.71 9.92
C THR A 127 3.80 16.19 11.30
N ASP A 128 2.63 16.81 11.39
CA ASP A 128 2.02 17.24 12.63
C ASP A 128 1.71 16.03 13.53
N PRO A 129 2.20 16.00 14.78
CA PRO A 129 1.86 14.97 15.76
C PRO A 129 0.36 14.74 15.96
N ALA A 130 -0.47 15.77 15.76
CA ALA A 130 -1.93 15.68 15.90
C ALA A 130 -2.57 14.75 14.85
N ILE A 131 -1.97 14.61 13.68
CA ILE A 131 -2.47 13.74 12.60
C ILE A 131 -1.90 12.32 12.74
N ASN A 132 -0.74 12.17 13.40
CA ASN A 132 -0.08 10.90 13.66
C ASN A 132 0.05 9.99 12.42
N VAL A 133 0.46 10.59 11.29
CA VAL A 133 0.58 9.90 10.00
C VAL A 133 1.47 8.67 10.13
N ASN A 134 0.98 7.52 9.65
CA ASN A 134 1.63 6.21 9.73
C ASN A 134 2.04 5.77 11.15
N MET A 135 1.35 6.27 12.19
CA MET A 135 1.72 6.05 13.60
C MET A 135 3.14 6.53 13.92
N ALA A 136 3.58 7.61 13.27
CA ALA A 136 4.94 8.13 13.43
C ALA A 136 5.16 8.83 14.78
N HIS A 137 4.11 9.27 15.46
CA HIS A 137 4.17 10.05 16.70
C HIS A 137 3.61 9.32 17.92
N GLY A 138 2.78 8.29 17.69
CA GLY A 138 2.21 7.46 18.75
C GLY A 138 1.53 6.22 18.19
N ALA A 139 1.19 5.28 19.06
CA ALA A 139 0.40 4.12 18.68
C ALA A 139 -1.05 4.51 18.34
N TRP A 140 -1.78 3.59 17.69
CA TRP A 140 -3.20 3.77 17.43
C TRP A 140 -3.97 3.86 18.76
N GLY A 141 -4.85 4.87 18.90
CA GLY A 141 -5.50 5.23 20.17
C GLY A 141 -6.04 4.07 21.01
N PRO A 142 -6.78 3.10 20.43
CA PRO A 142 -7.30 1.95 21.17
C PRO A 142 -6.25 1.09 21.89
N ILE A 143 -5.00 1.08 21.44
CA ILE A 143 -3.91 0.29 22.03
C ILE A 143 -2.80 1.17 22.65
N GLU A 144 -2.93 2.49 22.60
CA GLU A 144 -1.87 3.42 22.98
C GLU A 144 -1.43 3.25 24.44
N HIS A 145 -2.40 3.08 25.35
CA HIS A 145 -2.14 2.86 26.77
C HIS A 145 -1.36 1.56 27.09
N TRP A 146 -1.21 0.63 26.13
CA TRP A 146 -0.43 -0.61 26.30
C TRP A 146 0.98 -0.49 25.72
N MET A 147 1.32 0.63 25.08
CA MET A 147 2.57 0.81 24.35
C MET A 147 3.55 1.66 25.15
N GLY A 148 4.79 1.17 25.29
CA GLY A 148 5.87 1.82 26.05
C GLY A 148 6.55 3.00 25.35
N GLY A 149 5.80 3.82 24.60
CA GLY A 149 6.28 5.00 23.88
C GLY A 149 6.50 4.81 22.38
N VAL A 150 6.68 5.94 21.66
CA VAL A 150 6.68 6.03 20.19
C VAL A 150 7.69 5.12 19.49
N TRP A 151 8.89 4.97 20.06
CA TRP A 151 9.94 4.14 19.46
C TRP A 151 9.67 2.65 19.61
N LEU A 152 9.12 2.24 20.76
CA LEU A 152 8.73 0.85 20.96
C LEU A 152 7.53 0.48 20.09
N SER A 153 6.50 1.34 20.01
CA SER A 153 5.37 1.13 19.11
C SER A 153 5.81 1.10 17.65
N GLY A 154 6.71 1.99 17.25
CA GLY A 154 7.28 2.02 15.90
C GLY A 154 8.06 0.74 15.56
N ALA A 155 8.90 0.25 16.49
CA ALA A 155 9.65 -1.00 16.33
C ALA A 155 8.71 -2.22 16.21
N ILE A 156 7.69 -2.30 17.07
CA ILE A 156 6.68 -3.37 17.04
C ILE A 156 5.90 -3.32 15.71
N ASN A 157 5.44 -2.14 15.30
CA ASN A 157 4.68 -1.99 14.06
C ASN A 157 5.54 -2.34 12.82
N SER A 158 6.81 -1.92 12.80
CA SER A 158 7.76 -2.32 11.76
C SER A 158 8.00 -3.83 11.72
N ALA A 159 8.10 -4.50 12.88
CA ALA A 159 8.25 -5.95 12.96
C ALA A 159 7.01 -6.69 12.47
N ILE A 160 5.81 -6.26 12.90
CA ILE A 160 4.52 -6.79 12.41
C ILE A 160 4.46 -6.66 10.89
N LEU A 161 4.88 -5.52 10.35
CA LEU A 161 4.86 -5.27 8.92
C LEU A 161 5.83 -6.14 8.12
N LEU A 162 7.01 -6.40 8.66
CA LEU A 162 7.92 -7.35 8.04
C LEU A 162 7.26 -8.73 7.92
N VAL A 163 6.60 -9.18 8.99
CA VAL A 163 5.88 -10.47 9.01
C VAL A 163 4.71 -10.49 8.02
N THR A 164 3.87 -9.45 7.99
CA THR A 164 2.75 -9.39 7.03
C THR A 164 3.24 -9.29 5.58
N PHE A 165 4.34 -8.60 5.31
CA PHE A 165 4.92 -8.57 3.96
C PHE A 165 5.47 -9.94 3.55
N PHE A 166 6.15 -10.67 4.44
CA PHE A 166 6.56 -12.04 4.14
C PHE A 166 5.37 -12.96 3.89
N ALA A 167 4.31 -12.86 4.69
CA ALA A 167 3.08 -13.62 4.48
C ALA A 167 2.43 -13.30 3.12
N ALA A 168 2.31 -12.01 2.78
CA ALA A 168 1.78 -11.55 1.49
C ALA A 168 2.65 -12.05 0.31
N ASP A 169 3.98 -11.98 0.42
CA ASP A 169 4.92 -12.49 -0.59
C ASP A 169 4.74 -13.99 -0.83
N VAL A 170 4.58 -14.78 0.24
CA VAL A 170 4.32 -16.23 0.13
C VAL A 170 2.99 -16.48 -0.59
N VAL A 171 1.92 -15.79 -0.21
CA VAL A 171 0.59 -15.94 -0.82
C VAL A 171 0.64 -15.54 -2.31
N LEU A 172 1.21 -14.39 -2.64
CA LEU A 172 1.29 -13.88 -4.01
C LEU A 172 2.15 -14.79 -4.91
N ARG A 173 3.25 -15.35 -4.39
CA ARG A 173 4.04 -16.36 -5.10
C ARG A 173 3.24 -17.63 -5.39
N ARG A 174 2.48 -18.13 -4.42
CA ARG A 174 1.64 -19.33 -4.60
C ARG A 174 0.57 -19.09 -5.67
N LEU A 175 -0.15 -17.97 -5.57
CA LEU A 175 -1.21 -17.61 -6.53
C LEU A 175 -0.69 -17.42 -7.97
N THR A 176 0.55 -16.96 -8.13
CA THR A 176 1.15 -16.75 -9.47
C THR A 176 1.79 -18.01 -10.05
N ARG A 177 2.39 -18.88 -9.23
CA ARG A 177 2.98 -20.16 -9.69
C ARG A 177 1.95 -21.13 -10.26
N SER A 178 0.79 -21.27 -9.62
CA SER A 178 -0.23 -22.24 -10.05
C SER A 178 -0.74 -21.98 -11.47
N ARG A 179 -0.65 -20.76 -11.98
CA ARG A 179 -1.05 -20.42 -13.35
C ARG A 179 -0.04 -20.84 -14.42
N SER A 180 1.25 -20.74 -14.14
CA SER A 180 2.28 -21.14 -15.11
C SER A 180 2.18 -22.63 -15.44
N VAL A 181 1.87 -23.46 -14.44
CA VAL A 181 1.67 -24.91 -14.61
C VAL A 181 0.42 -25.20 -15.43
N ALA A 182 -0.71 -24.58 -15.11
CA ALA A 182 -1.99 -24.83 -15.79
C ALA A 182 -1.97 -24.48 -17.30
N LEU A 183 -1.23 -23.43 -17.68
CA LEU A 183 -1.08 -23.04 -19.10
C LEU A 183 -0.23 -24.02 -19.91
N HIS A 184 0.68 -24.77 -19.29
CA HIS A 184 1.55 -25.74 -19.97
C HIS A 184 0.92 -27.15 -20.06
N SER A 185 -0.14 -27.41 -19.30
CA SER A 185 -0.85 -28.70 -19.28
C SER A 185 -2.11 -28.75 -20.16
N ALA A 186 -2.45 -27.67 -20.87
CA ALA A 186 -3.56 -27.68 -21.81
C ALA A 186 -3.13 -28.41 -23.10
N PRO A 187 -3.78 -29.51 -23.51
CA PRO A 187 -3.46 -30.20 -24.75
C PRO A 187 -3.70 -29.24 -25.93
N SER A 188 -2.68 -29.15 -26.79
CA SER A 188 -2.69 -28.39 -28.04
C SER A 188 -3.66 -28.96 -29.07
#